data_AF-H2CBB6-F1
#
_entry.id   AF-H2CBB6-F1
#
_cell.length_a   1.000
_cell.length_b   1.000
_cell.length_c   1.000
_cell.angle_alpha   90.00
_cell.angle_beta   90.00
_cell.angle_gamma   90.00
#
_symmetry.space_group_name_H-M   'P 1'
#
loop_
_entity.id
_entity.type
_entity.pdbx_description
1 polymer ?
#
loop_
_entity_poly.entity_id
_entity_poly.type
_entity_poly.pdbx_seq_one_letter_code
_entity_poly.pdbx_strand_id
1 'polypeptide(L)'
;MGNDLSQIHITESWKVLNLQTGTTNAIVRINEGLSSIKGHPSLSNRIGIAMPLPPEISMDDLNSIEDFLFDSSEASNNRFIIAVIITAPEFREFVLYLNDPSDAIKVIENMKRKYPKWQFQYYVKSDPNWEGYSEFLR
;
A
#
# COMPACT_ATOMS: atom_id res chain seq x y z
N MET A 1 21.50 -17.13 2.20
CA MET A 1 21.59 -15.66 2.15
C MET A 1 20.21 -15.15 2.50
N GLY A 2 20.12 -14.29 3.51
CA GLY A 2 18.94 -14.13 4.37
C GLY A 2 17.71 -13.61 3.64
N ASN A 3 16.65 -14.40 3.63
CA ASN A 3 15.32 -14.03 3.15
C ASN A 3 14.47 -13.34 4.24
N ASP A 4 15.10 -12.91 5.33
CA ASP A 4 14.42 -12.49 6.54
C ASP A 4 14.27 -10.97 6.62
N LEU A 5 13.02 -10.51 6.61
CA LEU A 5 12.66 -9.11 6.76
C LEU A 5 12.85 -8.61 8.21
N SER A 6 13.05 -9.53 9.18
CA SER A 6 13.16 -9.21 10.63
C SER A 6 14.32 -8.29 10.99
N GLN A 7 15.33 -8.16 10.11
CA GLN A 7 16.49 -7.28 10.33
C GLN A 7 16.42 -5.97 9.53
N ILE A 8 15.35 -5.78 8.76
CA ILE A 8 15.18 -4.57 7.97
C ILE A 8 14.55 -3.49 8.85
N HIS A 9 15.36 -2.53 9.26
CA HIS A 9 14.85 -1.32 9.90
C HIS A 9 14.30 -0.39 8.83
N ILE A 10 12.96 -0.23 8.81
CA ILE A 10 12.29 0.73 7.96
C ILE A 10 12.11 2.00 8.77
N THR A 11 12.77 3.08 8.36
CA THR A 11 12.49 4.40 8.91
C THR A 11 11.11 4.85 8.42
N GLU A 12 10.22 5.26 9.32
CA GLU A 12 8.98 5.92 8.92
C GLU A 12 9.30 7.30 8.33
N SER A 13 9.24 7.41 7.01
CA SER A 13 9.56 8.64 6.29
C SER A 13 8.58 8.85 5.15
N TRP A 14 7.41 9.39 5.47
CA TRP A 14 6.37 9.67 4.49
C TRP A 14 6.53 11.04 3.85
N LYS A 15 6.52 11.07 2.51
CA LYS A 15 6.48 12.29 1.71
C LYS A 15 5.15 12.40 0.98
N VAL A 16 4.63 13.62 0.90
CA VAL A 16 3.39 13.94 0.18
C VAL A 16 3.76 14.58 -1.16
N LEU A 17 3.16 14.07 -2.25
CA LEU A 17 3.29 14.56 -3.61
C LEU A 17 1.90 14.92 -4.13
N ASN A 18 1.81 16.00 -4.92
CA ASN A 18 0.62 16.32 -5.70
C ASN A 18 0.88 15.93 -7.15
N LEU A 19 0.13 14.95 -7.66
CA LEU A 19 0.21 14.52 -9.05
C LEU A 19 -0.98 15.06 -9.82
N GLN A 20 -0.70 15.68 -10.95
CA GLN A 20 -1.69 16.10 -11.92
C GLN A 20 -1.47 15.31 -13.21
N THR A 21 -2.41 14.42 -13.53
CA THR A 21 -2.36 13.58 -14.72
C THR A 21 -3.59 13.90 -15.59
N GLY A 22 -3.40 14.78 -16.57
CA GLY A 22 -4.51 15.31 -17.35
C GLY A 22 -5.48 16.12 -16.48
N THR A 23 -6.72 15.65 -16.36
CA THR A 23 -7.78 16.27 -15.53
C THR A 23 -7.85 15.72 -14.11
N THR A 24 -7.10 14.65 -13.81
CA THR A 24 -7.14 14.00 -12.50
C THR A 24 -6.04 14.57 -11.61
N ASN A 25 -6.44 15.11 -10.46
CA ASN A 25 -5.53 15.46 -9.37
C ASN A 25 -5.50 14.30 -8.38
N ALA A 26 -4.31 13.86 -7.99
CA ALA A 26 -4.13 12.85 -6.96
C ALA A 26 -3.10 13.32 -5.94
N ILE A 27 -3.37 13.02 -4.67
CA ILE A 27 -2.40 13.15 -3.59
C ILE A 27 -1.75 11.79 -3.42
N VAL A 28 -0.42 11.75 -3.52
CA VAL A 28 0.36 10.53 -3.31
C VAL A 28 1.18 10.68 -2.04
N ARG A 29 1.05 9.73 -1.13
CA ARG A 29 1.94 9.56 0.01
C ARG A 29 2.86 8.39 -0.30
N ILE A 30 4.17 8.63 -0.26
CA ILE A 30 5.20 7.61 -0.49
C ILE A 30 6.08 7.48 0.75
N ASN A 31 6.35 6.24 1.18
CA ASN A 31 7.29 5.97 2.26
C ASN A 31 8.72 5.92 1.69
N GLU A 32 9.43 7.05 1.71
CA GLU A 32 10.82 7.17 1.22
C GLU A 32 11.82 6.35 2.05
N GLY A 33 11.45 5.95 3.28
CA GLY A 33 12.27 5.08 4.12
C GLY A 33 12.50 3.69 3.52
N LEU A 34 11.65 3.27 2.57
CA LEU A 34 11.77 2.01 1.85
C LEU A 34 12.80 2.03 0.72
N SER A 35 13.36 3.19 0.39
CA SER A 35 14.34 3.35 -0.69
C SER A 35 15.55 2.41 -0.53
N SER A 36 15.97 2.13 0.71
CA SER A 36 17.10 1.26 1.03
C SER A 36 16.85 -0.23 0.75
N ILE A 37 15.57 -0.65 0.72
CA ILE A 37 15.16 -2.06 0.56
C ILE A 37 14.40 -2.31 -0.75
N LYS A 38 14.32 -1.28 -1.58
CA LYS A 38 13.73 -1.35 -2.91
C LYS A 38 14.38 -2.49 -3.70
N GLY A 39 13.55 -3.40 -4.23
CA GLY A 39 13.99 -4.54 -5.01
C GLY A 39 14.56 -5.71 -4.19
N HIS A 40 14.33 -5.74 -2.88
CA HIS A 40 14.70 -6.87 -2.05
C HIS A 40 14.00 -8.16 -2.53
N PRO A 41 14.70 -9.31 -2.66
CA PRO A 41 14.12 -10.54 -3.20
C PRO A 41 12.87 -11.05 -2.47
N SER A 42 12.81 -10.87 -1.14
CA SER A 42 11.64 -11.19 -0.31
C SER A 42 10.48 -10.19 -0.47
N LEU A 43 10.55 -9.24 -1.39
CA LEU A 43 9.53 -8.23 -1.66
C LEU A 43 9.33 -8.06 -3.17
N SER A 44 9.31 -9.18 -3.90
CA SER A 44 9.34 -9.19 -5.37
C SER A 44 7.95 -9.09 -6.03
N ASN A 45 6.88 -9.07 -5.25
CA ASN A 45 5.52 -8.88 -5.72
C ASN A 45 4.96 -7.56 -5.19
N ARG A 46 4.09 -6.95 -6.00
CA ARG A 46 3.30 -5.77 -5.68
C ARG A 46 1.83 -6.13 -5.68
N ILE A 47 1.09 -5.67 -4.66
CA ILE A 47 -0.36 -5.72 -4.63
C ILE A 47 -0.89 -4.29 -4.54
N GLY A 48 -1.81 -3.93 -5.43
CA GLY A 48 -2.58 -2.70 -5.34
C GLY A 48 -3.96 -3.01 -4.78
N ILE A 49 -4.38 -2.31 -3.74
CA ILE A 49 -5.70 -2.43 -3.10
C ILE A 49 -6.43 -1.12 -3.34
N ALA A 50 -7.39 -1.12 -4.25
CA ALA A 50 -8.17 0.05 -4.60
C ALA A 50 -9.56 0.00 -3.97
N MET A 51 -10.04 1.15 -3.51
CA MET A 51 -11.42 1.35 -3.10
C MET A 51 -11.98 2.62 -3.74
N PRO A 52 -13.19 2.56 -4.33
CA PRO A 52 -13.86 3.76 -4.79
C PRO A 52 -14.24 4.63 -3.58
N LEU A 53 -14.14 5.94 -3.74
CA LEU A 53 -14.55 6.91 -2.71
C LEU A 53 -15.93 7.45 -3.06
N PRO A 54 -16.91 7.39 -2.13
CA PRO A 54 -18.16 8.11 -2.33
C PRO A 54 -17.93 9.64 -2.28
N PRO A 55 -18.83 10.45 -2.88
CA PRO A 55 -18.74 11.91 -2.87
C PRO A 55 -18.71 12.50 -1.45
N GLU A 56 -19.44 11.87 -0.52
CA GLU A 56 -19.41 12.21 0.90
C GLU A 56 -18.63 11.13 1.64
N ILE A 57 -17.39 11.45 1.99
CA ILE A 57 -16.50 10.54 2.66
C ILE A 57 -16.12 11.04 4.05
N SER A 58 -16.23 10.16 5.04
CA SER A 58 -15.73 10.42 6.38
C SER A 58 -14.22 10.21 6.42
N MET A 59 -13.48 11.22 6.89
CA MET A 59 -12.04 11.08 7.14
C MET A 59 -11.77 10.03 8.23
N ASP A 60 -12.67 9.87 9.19
CA ASP A 60 -12.53 8.84 10.24
C ASP A 60 -12.64 7.43 9.66
N ASP A 61 -13.52 7.22 8.68
CA ASP A 61 -13.64 5.92 8.00
C ASP A 61 -12.36 5.61 7.20
N LEU A 62 -11.85 6.61 6.47
CA LEU A 62 -10.61 6.50 5.71
C LEU A 62 -9.41 6.17 6.61
N ASN A 63 -9.28 6.87 7.74
CA ASN A 63 -8.23 6.63 8.70
C ASN A 63 -8.38 5.24 9.31
N SER A 64 -9.59 4.81 9.67
CA SER A 64 -9.81 3.46 10.23
C SER A 64 -9.41 2.34 9.27
N ILE A 65 -9.68 2.49 7.97
CA ILE A 65 -9.28 1.52 6.94
C ILE A 65 -7.75 1.47 6.80
N GLU A 66 -7.11 2.64 6.85
CA GLU A 66 -5.66 2.77 6.76
C GLU A 66 -4.98 2.17 7.99
N ASP A 67 -5.40 2.55 9.20
CA ASP A 67 -4.92 2.00 10.48
C ASP A 67 -5.03 0.48 10.49
N PHE A 68 -6.17 -0.07 10.04
CA PHE A 68 -6.35 -1.51 9.96
C PHE A 68 -5.30 -2.20 9.07
N LEU A 69 -4.90 -1.56 7.97
CA LEU A 69 -3.90 -2.12 7.05
C LEU A 69 -2.50 -2.06 7.66
N PHE A 70 -2.13 -0.95 8.31
CA PHE A 70 -0.86 -0.82 9.03
C PHE A 70 -0.78 -1.79 10.22
N ASP A 71 -1.80 -1.84 11.06
CA ASP A 71 -1.88 -2.79 12.17
C ASP A 71 -1.75 -4.25 11.70
N SER A 72 -2.39 -4.58 10.56
CA SER A 72 -2.29 -5.91 9.97
C SER A 72 -0.88 -6.22 9.45
N SER A 73 -0.17 -5.21 8.92
CA SER A 73 1.24 -5.34 8.52
C SER A 73 2.09 -5.69 9.72
N GLU A 74 1.99 -4.91 10.80
CA GLU A 74 2.76 -5.11 12.02
C GLU A 74 2.45 -6.47 12.68
N ALA A 75 1.17 -6.82 12.82
CA ALA A 75 0.74 -8.09 13.39
C ALA A 75 1.22 -9.31 12.56
N SER A 76 1.50 -9.12 11.27
CA SER A 76 2.06 -10.15 10.40
C SER A 76 3.59 -10.28 10.49
N ASN A 77 4.27 -9.48 11.33
CA ASN A 77 5.71 -9.26 11.31
C ASN A 77 6.21 -8.72 9.95
N ASN A 78 5.48 -7.77 9.37
CA ASN A 78 5.81 -7.10 8.10
C ASN A 78 6.03 -8.05 6.92
N ARG A 79 5.20 -9.10 6.80
CA ARG A 79 5.20 -9.99 5.61
C ARG A 79 4.79 -9.27 4.33
N PHE A 80 4.12 -8.13 4.49
CA PHE A 80 3.91 -7.13 3.46
C PHE A 80 4.27 -5.76 4.03
N ILE A 81 4.52 -4.79 3.16
CA ILE A 81 4.86 -3.42 3.55
C ILE A 81 4.05 -2.46 2.69
N ILE A 82 3.37 -1.50 3.32
CA ILE A 82 2.67 -0.43 2.63
C ILE A 82 3.70 0.61 2.16
N ALA A 83 3.81 0.80 0.84
CA ALA A 83 4.83 1.64 0.23
C ALA A 83 4.30 2.96 -0.31
N VAL A 84 3.09 2.95 -0.87
CA VAL A 84 2.47 4.13 -1.48
C VAL A 84 0.97 4.15 -1.16
N ILE A 85 0.43 5.33 -0.90
CA ILE A 85 -1.00 5.58 -0.79
C ILE A 85 -1.38 6.67 -1.78
N ILE A 86 -2.24 6.34 -2.74
CA ILE A 86 -2.72 7.24 -3.77
C ILE A 86 -4.16 7.60 -3.42
N THR A 87 -4.47 8.89 -3.30
CA THR A 87 -5.84 9.38 -3.10
C THR A 87 -6.19 10.32 -4.25
N ALA A 88 -7.12 9.89 -5.09
CA ALA A 88 -7.76 10.69 -6.11
C ALA A 88 -9.22 10.97 -5.69
N PRO A 89 -9.94 11.91 -6.36
CA PRO A 89 -11.34 12.21 -6.02
C PRO A 89 -12.26 10.98 -5.97
N GLU A 90 -12.05 10.02 -6.89
CA GLU A 90 -12.93 8.87 -7.08
C GLU A 90 -12.43 7.59 -6.40
N PHE A 91 -11.17 7.54 -5.95
CA PHE A 91 -10.60 6.31 -5.39
C PHE A 91 -9.43 6.57 -4.44
N ARG A 92 -9.21 5.63 -3.53
CA ARG A 92 -7.94 5.47 -2.81
C ARG A 92 -7.33 4.11 -3.15
N GLU A 93 -6.04 4.09 -3.45
CA GLU A 93 -5.27 2.88 -3.67
C GLU A 93 -4.11 2.80 -2.68
N PHE A 94 -3.95 1.64 -2.06
CA PHE A 94 -2.77 1.26 -1.29
C PHE A 94 -1.89 0.36 -2.13
N VAL A 95 -0.61 0.68 -2.25
CA VAL A 95 0.38 -0.13 -2.96
C VAL A 95 1.30 -0.76 -1.93
N LEU A 96 1.35 -2.10 -1.92
CA LEU A 96 2.12 -2.88 -0.97
C LEU A 96 3.11 -3.78 -1.69
N TYR A 97 4.23 -4.07 -1.02
CA TYR A 97 5.24 -5.03 -1.49
C TYR A 97 5.38 -6.22 -0.54
N LEU A 98 5.58 -7.40 -1.11
CA LEU A 98 5.54 -8.68 -0.39
C LEU A 98 6.18 -9.81 -1.19
N ASN A 99 6.50 -10.93 -0.52
CA ASN A 99 6.96 -12.14 -1.20
C ASN A 99 5.78 -13.01 -1.66
N ASP A 100 4.89 -13.36 -0.73
CA ASP A 100 3.73 -14.23 -0.99
C ASP A 100 2.44 -13.42 -0.82
N PRO A 101 1.61 -13.28 -1.88
CA PRO A 101 0.35 -12.55 -1.82
C PRO A 101 -0.69 -13.16 -0.86
N SER A 102 -0.52 -14.40 -0.41
CA SER A 102 -1.52 -15.10 0.40
C SER A 102 -1.89 -14.37 1.70
N ASP A 103 -0.93 -13.74 2.38
CA ASP A 103 -1.19 -13.02 3.63
C ASP A 103 -1.89 -11.68 3.41
N ALA A 104 -1.49 -10.90 2.40
CA ALA A 104 -2.18 -9.67 2.04
C ALA A 104 -3.62 -9.96 1.56
N ILE A 105 -3.84 -11.04 0.81
CA ILE A 105 -5.18 -11.45 0.39
C ILE A 105 -6.08 -11.77 1.58
N LYS A 106 -5.58 -12.48 2.61
CA LYS A 106 -6.36 -12.71 3.85
C LYS A 106 -6.74 -11.40 4.54
N VAL A 107 -5.82 -10.43 4.58
CA VAL A 107 -6.10 -9.09 5.13
C VAL A 107 -7.18 -8.38 4.32
N ILE A 108 -7.12 -8.40 2.99
CA ILE A 108 -8.14 -7.81 2.12
C ILE A 108 -9.52 -8.46 2.33
N GLU A 109 -9.58 -9.78 2.48
CA GLU A 109 -10.84 -10.47 2.77
C GLU A 109 -11.37 -10.11 4.17
N ASN A 110 -10.50 -9.85 5.15
CA ASN A 110 -10.90 -9.27 6.43
C ASN A 110 -11.42 -7.84 6.28
N MET A 111 -10.77 -7.00 5.47
CA MET A 111 -11.22 -5.63 5.18
C MET A 111 -12.63 -5.64 4.60
N LYS A 112 -12.90 -6.48 3.59
CA LYS A 112 -14.23 -6.62 2.99
C LYS A 112 -15.31 -7.01 4.01
N ARG A 113 -14.98 -7.88 4.97
CA ARG A 113 -15.90 -8.25 6.06
C ARG A 113 -16.12 -7.13 7.08
N LYS A 114 -15.05 -6.43 7.47
CA LYS A 114 -15.09 -5.37 8.49
C LYS A 114 -15.72 -4.08 7.97
N TYR A 115 -15.52 -3.79 6.70
CA TYR A 115 -15.94 -2.57 6.01
C TYR A 115 -16.84 -2.90 4.81
N PRO A 116 -17.99 -3.57 5.00
CA PRO A 116 -18.80 -4.13 3.90
C PRO A 116 -19.44 -3.07 2.98
N LYS A 117 -19.47 -1.80 3.41
CA LYS A 117 -19.93 -0.68 2.59
C LYS A 117 -18.93 -0.30 1.49
N TRP A 118 -17.66 -0.71 1.64
CA TRP A 118 -16.56 -0.36 0.76
C TRP A 118 -16.30 -1.48 -0.25
N GLN A 119 -16.16 -1.10 -1.52
CA GLN A 119 -15.93 -2.06 -2.60
C GLN A 119 -14.44 -2.23 -2.87
N PHE A 120 -13.74 -2.99 -2.04
CA PHE A 120 -12.32 -3.27 -2.24
C PHE A 120 -12.07 -4.16 -3.46
N GLN A 121 -11.19 -3.70 -4.34
CA GLN A 121 -10.65 -4.45 -5.47
C GLN A 121 -9.14 -4.54 -5.30
N TYR A 122 -8.52 -5.59 -5.85
CA TYR A 122 -7.08 -5.71 -5.82
C TYR A 122 -6.53 -6.39 -7.06
N TYR A 123 -5.26 -6.14 -7.34
CA TYR A 123 -4.47 -6.86 -8.33
C TYR A 123 -3.10 -7.21 -7.76
N VAL A 124 -2.53 -8.32 -8.23
CA VAL A 124 -1.17 -8.74 -7.90
C VAL A 124 -0.32 -8.69 -9.16
N LYS A 125 0.87 -8.12 -9.07
CA LYS A 125 1.84 -8.05 -10.17
C LYS A 125 3.23 -8.40 -9.63
N SER A 126 3.99 -9.18 -10.39
CA SER A 126 5.43 -9.31 -10.12
C SER A 126 6.10 -7.97 -10.38
N ASP A 127 6.87 -7.48 -9.42
CA ASP A 127 7.58 -6.20 -9.48
C ASP A 127 8.92 -6.29 -8.71
N PRO A 128 9.84 -7.16 -9.15
CA PRO A 128 11.08 -7.45 -8.42
C PRO A 128 12.02 -6.25 -8.33
N ASN A 129 11.86 -5.24 -9.19
CA ASN A 129 12.66 -4.03 -9.22
C ASN A 129 11.94 -2.83 -8.59
N TRP A 130 10.72 -3.03 -8.08
CA TRP A 130 9.87 -1.99 -7.49
C TRP A 130 9.67 -0.80 -8.43
N GLU A 131 9.38 -1.07 -9.70
CA GLU A 131 9.12 -0.05 -10.71
C GLU A 131 7.93 0.83 -10.28
N GLY A 132 6.88 0.23 -9.72
CA GLY A 132 5.69 0.95 -9.25
C GLY A 132 5.97 1.99 -8.18
N TYR A 133 6.78 1.63 -7.18
CA TYR A 133 7.22 2.56 -6.15
C TYR A 133 8.16 3.63 -6.70
N SER A 134 9.05 3.24 -7.62
CA SER A 134 10.10 4.12 -8.17
C SER A 134 9.56 5.25 -9.03
N GLU A 135 8.38 5.09 -9.62
CA GLU A 135 7.72 6.16 -10.39
C GLU A 135 7.50 7.43 -9.56
N PHE A 136 7.39 7.31 -8.23
CA PHE A 136 7.11 8.41 -7.33
C PHE A 136 8.33 8.94 -6.55
N LEU A 137 9.53 8.36 -6.73
CA LEU A 137 10.76 8.83 -6.10
C LEU A 137 11.46 9.98 -6.84
N ARG A 138 10.82 10.54 -7.88
CA ARG A 138 11.40 11.58 -8.74
C ARG A 138 11.36 12.96 -8.11
#